data_AF-A0A9Q0NGN0-F1
#
_entry.id   AF-A0A9Q0NGN0-F1
#
_cell.length_a   1.000
_cell.length_b   1.000
_cell.length_c   1.000
_cell.angle_alpha   90.00
_cell.angle_beta   90.00
_cell.angle_gamma   90.00
#
_symmetry.space_group_name_H-M   'P 1'
#
loop_
_entity.id
_entity.type
_entity.pdbx_description
1 polymer ?
#
loop_
_entity_poly.entity_id
_entity_poly.type
_entity_poly.pdbx_seq_one_letter_code
_entity_poly.pdbx_strand_id
1 'polypeptide(L)'
;SSFHERQAIDGRVQLTLKDSFRSDLSNESAQLVGEVKTLIKNAKDNYSSATRCVYEWCELTTQLLQIYIDLFDERISKTYEAQRELLVKVLDDGYTKMSAGQSELEQCASNFNKAAGRLATLNTTLAKDFDTNSSYFQGQVDKTRKNIGAIIPYSIYARIFGVKLIPELQAKMKEVKGFFEKLQGTIEQTYVDIDSTKGKLKLTLKSIGVLKVRTEETEQLI
;
A
#
# COMPACT_ATOMS: atom_id res chain seq x y z
N SER A 1 17.48 5.12 -5.62
CA SER A 1 16.32 5.54 -4.80
C SER A 1 15.16 4.54 -4.83
N SER A 2 14.82 3.93 -5.98
CA SER A 2 13.60 3.10 -6.15
C SER A 2 13.58 1.74 -5.45
N PHE A 3 14.74 1.18 -5.04
CA PHE A 3 14.78 -0.11 -4.34
C PHE A 3 14.38 0.00 -2.86
N HIS A 4 14.73 1.13 -2.22
CA HIS A 4 14.33 1.40 -0.83
C HIS A 4 12.86 1.79 -0.70
N GLU A 5 12.25 2.44 -1.69
CA GLU A 5 10.80 2.69 -1.73
C GLU A 5 9.99 1.41 -1.95
N ARG A 6 10.48 0.48 -2.78
CA ARG A 6 9.85 -0.84 -2.96
C ARG A 6 9.93 -1.69 -1.69
N GLN A 7 11.08 -1.74 -1.02
CA GLN A 7 11.18 -2.40 0.28
C GLN A 7 10.40 -1.67 1.38
N ALA A 8 10.25 -0.35 1.29
CA ALA A 8 9.43 0.41 2.22
C ALA A 8 7.94 0.07 2.03
N ILE A 9 7.41 0.01 0.81
CA ILE A 9 5.99 -0.33 0.60
C ILE A 9 5.76 -1.83 0.79
N ASP A 10 6.58 -2.70 0.21
CA ASP A 10 6.43 -4.15 0.31
C ASP A 10 6.74 -4.68 1.73
N GLY A 11 7.69 -4.06 2.44
CA GLY A 11 8.05 -4.39 3.82
C GLY A 11 7.15 -3.73 4.89
N ARG A 12 6.66 -2.51 4.68
CA ARG A 12 5.69 -1.86 5.59
C ARG A 12 4.27 -2.43 5.43
N VAL A 13 3.95 -2.95 4.24
CA VAL A 13 2.64 -3.55 3.92
C VAL A 13 2.67 -5.09 4.00
N GLN A 14 3.74 -5.70 4.52
CA GLN A 14 3.71 -7.09 5.03
C GLN A 14 2.88 -7.18 6.32
N LEU A 15 1.63 -6.78 6.21
CA LEU A 15 0.55 -7.18 7.07
C LEU A 15 0.19 -8.60 6.71
N THR A 16 0.98 -9.51 7.25
CA THR A 16 0.34 -10.69 7.83
C THR A 16 -0.54 -10.14 8.95
N LEU A 17 -1.74 -9.63 8.62
CA LEU A 17 -2.84 -9.54 9.56
C LEU A 17 -2.98 -10.96 10.08
N LYS A 18 -2.37 -11.22 11.24
CA LYS A 18 -2.24 -12.58 11.71
C LYS A 18 -3.66 -13.09 11.88
N ASP A 19 -4.02 -14.15 11.15
CA ASP A 19 -5.32 -14.81 11.32
C ASP A 19 -5.53 -15.26 12.79
N SER A 20 -4.44 -15.30 13.58
CA SER A 20 -4.46 -15.49 15.04
C SER A 20 -5.28 -14.45 15.81
N PHE A 21 -5.50 -13.24 15.29
CA PHE A 21 -6.32 -12.24 15.98
C PHE A 21 -7.81 -12.47 15.83
N ARG A 22 -8.26 -13.36 14.92
CA ARG A 22 -9.69 -13.56 14.66
C ARG A 22 -10.47 -14.04 15.89
N SER A 23 -9.86 -14.80 16.79
CA SER A 23 -10.48 -15.23 18.06
C SER A 23 -10.57 -14.11 19.10
N ASP A 24 -9.84 -13.03 18.90
CA ASP A 24 -9.66 -11.92 19.85
C ASP A 24 -10.47 -10.68 19.47
N LEU A 25 -11.25 -10.75 18.38
CA LEU A 25 -12.08 -9.66 17.87
C LEU A 25 -13.58 -9.98 17.98
N SER A 26 -14.40 -8.94 18.16
CA SER A 26 -15.84 -9.05 17.92
C SER A 26 -16.12 -9.28 16.43
N ASN A 27 -17.35 -9.68 16.10
CA ASN A 27 -17.75 -9.87 14.69
C ASN A 27 -17.60 -8.57 13.88
N GLU A 28 -17.95 -7.43 14.48
CA GLU A 28 -17.82 -6.11 13.85
C GLU A 28 -16.35 -5.76 13.61
N SER A 29 -15.51 -5.90 14.64
CA SER A 29 -14.07 -5.67 14.52
C SER A 29 -13.41 -6.62 13.50
N ALA A 30 -13.83 -7.89 13.46
CA ALA A 30 -13.34 -8.86 12.48
C ALA A 30 -13.74 -8.51 11.04
N GLN A 31 -14.95 -8.00 10.82
CA GLN A 31 -15.39 -7.52 9.51
C GLN A 31 -14.55 -6.33 9.05
N LEU A 32 -14.34 -5.33 9.92
CA LEU A 32 -13.51 -4.16 9.62
C LEU A 32 -12.08 -4.57 9.26
N VAL A 33 -11.50 -5.55 9.96
CA VAL A 33 -10.18 -6.11 9.62
C VAL A 33 -10.18 -6.74 8.22
N GLY A 34 -11.23 -7.46 7.84
CA GLY A 34 -11.38 -8.03 6.49
C GLY A 34 -11.48 -6.97 5.40
N GLU A 35 -12.22 -5.89 5.66
CA GLU A 35 -12.33 -4.74 4.75
C GLU A 35 -10.98 -4.05 4.56
N VAL A 36 -10.26 -3.75 5.66
CA VAL A 36 -8.92 -3.17 5.63
C VAL A 36 -7.96 -4.07 4.85
N LYS A 37 -7.95 -5.38 5.09
CA LYS A 37 -7.11 -6.35 4.35
C LYS A 37 -7.35 -6.27 2.84
N THR A 38 -8.61 -6.21 2.44
CA THR A 38 -8.99 -6.14 1.02
C THR A 38 -8.52 -4.84 0.38
N LEU A 39 -8.73 -3.71 1.05
CA LEU A 39 -8.30 -2.39 0.56
C LEU A 39 -6.78 -2.32 0.39
N ILE A 40 -6.03 -2.83 1.37
CA ILE A 40 -4.56 -2.87 1.32
C ILE A 40 -4.07 -3.76 0.18
N LYS A 41 -4.70 -4.93 -0.03
CA LYS A 41 -4.37 -5.81 -1.14
C LYS A 41 -4.60 -5.10 -2.48
N ASN A 42 -5.75 -4.47 -2.67
CA ASN A 42 -6.05 -3.74 -3.88
C ASN A 42 -5.05 -2.60 -4.11
N ALA A 43 -4.69 -1.85 -3.07
CA ALA A 43 -3.68 -0.80 -3.16
C ALA A 43 -2.32 -1.33 -3.63
N LYS A 44 -1.90 -2.49 -3.12
CA LYS A 44 -0.67 -3.17 -3.54
C LYS A 44 -0.72 -3.60 -5.00
N ASP A 45 -1.85 -4.15 -5.44
CA ASP A 45 -2.05 -4.57 -6.83
C ASP A 45 -1.97 -3.35 -7.76
N ASN A 46 -2.63 -2.23 -7.41
CA ASN A 46 -2.52 -0.98 -8.16
C ASN A 46 -1.08 -0.43 -8.22
N TYR A 47 -0.35 -0.42 -7.10
CA TYR A 47 1.06 0.01 -7.08
C TYR A 47 1.93 -0.86 -7.98
N SER A 48 1.68 -2.16 -8.00
CA SER A 48 2.39 -3.11 -8.85
C SER A 48 2.08 -2.88 -10.33
N SER A 49 0.81 -2.61 -10.68
CA SER A 49 0.39 -2.21 -12.03
C SER A 49 1.07 -0.91 -12.47
N ALA A 50 1.08 0.12 -11.61
CA ALA A 50 1.78 1.38 -11.89
C ALA A 50 3.28 1.16 -12.16
N THR A 51 3.91 0.32 -11.35
CA THR A 51 5.32 -0.05 -11.50
C THR A 51 5.58 -0.76 -12.83
N ARG A 52 4.67 -1.66 -13.23
CA ARG A 52 4.74 -2.37 -14.52
C ARG A 52 4.68 -1.42 -15.70
N CYS A 53 3.81 -0.41 -15.68
CA CYS A 53 3.75 0.60 -16.75
C CYS A 53 5.10 1.28 -16.98
N VAL A 54 5.82 1.63 -15.89
CA VAL A 54 7.15 2.23 -15.97
C VAL A 54 8.17 1.25 -16.55
N TYR A 55 8.12 -0.02 -16.14
CA TYR A 55 9.04 -1.03 -16.65
C TYR A 55 8.88 -1.28 -18.15
N GLU A 56 7.64 -1.39 -18.63
CA GLU A 56 7.36 -1.59 -20.06
C GLU A 56 7.89 -0.41 -20.89
N TRP A 57 7.73 0.83 -20.39
CA TRP A 57 8.30 2.00 -21.04
C TRP A 57 9.83 1.99 -21.04
N CYS A 58 10.46 1.64 -19.91
CA CYS A 58 11.92 1.55 -19.82
C CYS A 58 12.49 0.52 -20.80
N GLU A 59 11.86 -0.64 -20.93
CA GLU A 59 12.28 -1.70 -21.85
C GLU A 59 12.28 -1.23 -23.31
N LEU A 60 11.21 -0.55 -23.74
CA LEU A 60 11.14 0.03 -25.07
C LEU A 60 12.18 1.15 -25.25
N THR A 61 12.28 2.03 -24.26
CA THR A 61 13.18 3.20 -24.29
C THR A 61 14.63 2.78 -24.44
N THR A 62 15.09 1.77 -23.70
CA THR A 62 16.48 1.27 -23.81
C THR A 62 16.79 0.79 -25.22
N GLN A 63 15.87 0.08 -25.87
CA GLN A 63 16.06 -0.42 -27.23
C GLN A 63 16.08 0.73 -28.25
N LEU A 64 15.11 1.65 -28.17
CA LEU A 64 15.02 2.77 -29.12
C LEU A 64 16.17 3.76 -28.98
N LEU A 65 16.65 4.01 -27.76
CA LEU A 65 17.80 4.90 -27.54
C LEU A 65 19.13 4.28 -28.01
N GLN A 66 19.27 2.95 -27.96
CA GLN A 66 20.45 2.31 -28.56
C GLN A 66 20.46 2.51 -30.08
N ILE A 67 19.33 2.28 -30.75
CA ILE A 67 19.20 2.52 -32.20
C ILE A 67 19.47 4.00 -32.52
N TYR A 68 18.97 4.92 -31.70
CA TYR A 68 19.24 6.35 -31.85
C TYR A 68 20.74 6.68 -31.80
N ILE A 69 21.50 6.04 -30.91
CA ILE A 69 22.95 6.20 -30.80
C ILE A 69 23.65 5.63 -32.05
N ASP A 70 23.27 4.42 -32.48
CA ASP A 70 23.89 3.75 -33.63
C ASP A 70 23.73 4.57 -34.92
N LEU A 71 22.64 5.35 -35.05
CA LEU A 71 22.41 6.26 -36.18
C LEU A 71 23.41 7.43 -36.27
N PHE A 72 24.22 7.71 -35.24
CA PHE A 72 25.28 8.72 -35.33
C PHE A 72 26.54 8.22 -36.02
N ASP A 73 26.80 6.91 -36.01
CA ASP A 73 27.97 6.32 -36.69
C ASP A 73 27.78 6.29 -38.22
N GLU A 74 26.53 6.29 -38.69
CA GLU A 74 26.16 6.34 -40.11
C GLU A 74 26.14 7.80 -40.62
N ARG A 75 27.22 8.27 -41.25
CA ARG A 75 27.32 9.63 -41.85
C ARG A 75 26.40 9.85 -43.08
N ILE A 76 25.09 9.65 -42.95
CA ILE A 76 24.10 9.73 -44.04
C ILE A 76 23.04 10.79 -43.72
N SER A 77 22.70 11.64 -44.69
CA SER A 77 21.76 12.77 -44.57
C SER A 77 20.29 12.42 -44.29
N LYS A 78 19.97 11.15 -44.01
CA LYS A 78 18.62 10.66 -43.65
C LYS A 78 18.51 10.11 -42.22
N THR A 79 19.60 10.10 -41.46
CA THR A 79 19.61 9.60 -40.08
C THR A 79 18.88 10.54 -39.12
N TYR A 80 18.81 11.84 -39.43
CA TYR A 80 18.14 12.84 -38.60
C TYR A 80 16.63 12.61 -38.44
N GLU A 81 15.92 12.33 -39.53
CA GLU A 81 14.48 12.10 -39.50
C GLU A 81 14.16 10.84 -38.67
N ALA A 82 14.92 9.76 -38.89
CA ALA A 82 14.80 8.53 -38.11
C ALA A 82 15.12 8.76 -36.61
N GLN A 83 16.16 9.55 -36.30
CA GLN A 83 16.50 9.93 -34.93
C GLN A 83 15.36 10.70 -34.25
N ARG A 84 14.78 11.69 -34.93
CA ARG A 84 13.63 12.44 -34.44
C ARG A 84 12.43 11.53 -34.20
N GLU A 85 12.10 10.66 -35.15
CA GLU A 85 10.99 9.70 -35.03
C GLU A 85 11.17 8.77 -33.82
N LEU A 86 12.39 8.27 -33.58
CA LEU A 86 12.71 7.45 -32.41
C LEU A 86 12.48 8.21 -31.10
N LEU A 87 12.95 9.47 -31.02
CA LEU A 87 12.74 10.31 -29.84
C LEU A 87 11.25 10.64 -29.60
N VAL A 88 10.51 11.00 -30.65
CA VAL A 88 9.06 11.22 -30.57
C VAL A 88 8.35 9.97 -30.07
N LYS A 89 8.73 8.79 -30.59
CA LYS A 89 8.17 7.51 -30.15
C LYS A 89 8.45 7.19 -28.68
N VAL A 90 9.68 7.45 -28.20
CA VAL A 90 10.03 7.29 -26.78
C VAL A 90 9.20 8.21 -25.88
N LEU A 91 9.00 9.47 -26.31
CA LEU A 91 8.23 10.47 -25.56
C LEU A 91 6.73 10.16 -25.58
N ASP A 92 6.19 9.70 -26.71
CA ASP A 92 4.77 9.34 -26.86
C ASP A 92 4.39 8.08 -26.06
N ASP A 93 5.20 7.02 -26.16
CA ASP A 93 4.99 5.81 -25.35
C ASP A 93 5.16 6.14 -23.86
N GLY A 94 6.16 6.96 -23.51
CA GLY A 94 6.37 7.44 -22.15
C GLY A 94 5.19 8.20 -21.59
N TYR A 95 4.62 9.12 -22.36
CA TYR A 95 3.42 9.85 -21.98
C TYR A 95 2.24 8.90 -21.74
N THR A 96 2.04 7.93 -22.64
CA THR A 96 0.95 6.94 -22.56
C THR A 96 1.10 6.04 -21.33
N LYS A 97 2.28 5.43 -21.15
CA LYS A 97 2.58 4.51 -20.05
C LYS A 97 2.58 5.22 -18.69
N MET A 98 3.16 6.42 -18.60
CA MET A 98 3.12 7.20 -17.35
C MET A 98 1.71 7.69 -17.02
N SER A 99 0.87 7.99 -18.02
CA SER A 99 -0.54 8.35 -17.79
C SER A 99 -1.35 7.15 -17.27
N ALA A 100 -1.10 5.95 -17.80
CA ALA A 100 -1.68 4.73 -17.24
C ALA A 100 -1.20 4.47 -15.80
N GLY A 101 0.11 4.60 -15.55
CA GLY A 101 0.67 4.47 -14.20
C GLY A 101 0.13 5.51 -13.21
N GLN A 102 -0.13 6.74 -13.67
CA GLN A 102 -0.77 7.79 -12.88
C GLN A 102 -2.19 7.39 -12.44
N SER A 103 -2.99 6.81 -13.32
CA SER A 103 -4.33 6.32 -12.98
C SER A 103 -4.30 5.19 -11.96
N GLU A 104 -3.33 4.27 -12.07
CA GLU A 104 -3.10 3.22 -11.08
C GLU A 104 -2.68 3.80 -9.72
N LEU A 105 -1.80 4.80 -9.68
CA LEU A 105 -1.42 5.48 -8.44
C LEU A 105 -2.59 6.25 -7.80
N GLU A 106 -3.52 6.79 -8.59
CA GLU A 106 -4.74 7.41 -8.09
C GLU A 106 -5.65 6.39 -7.38
N GLN A 107 -5.83 5.21 -7.98
CA GLN A 107 -6.57 4.11 -7.36
C GLN A 107 -5.86 3.59 -6.10
N CYS A 108 -4.53 3.46 -6.14
CA CYS A 108 -3.70 3.09 -5.01
C CYS A 108 -3.91 4.04 -3.82
N ALA A 109 -3.80 5.36 -4.06
CA ALA A 109 -4.03 6.39 -3.05
C ALA A 109 -5.47 6.33 -2.49
N SER A 110 -6.47 6.13 -3.36
CA SER A 110 -7.87 5.98 -2.95
C SER A 110 -8.07 4.80 -2.01
N ASN A 111 -7.47 3.65 -2.32
CA ASN A 111 -7.55 2.44 -1.51
C ASN A 111 -6.88 2.62 -0.14
N PHE A 112 -5.69 3.25 -0.07
CA PHE A 112 -5.05 3.55 1.21
C PHE A 112 -5.86 4.56 2.05
N ASN A 113 -6.43 5.60 1.44
CA ASN A 113 -7.27 6.56 2.15
C ASN A 113 -8.53 5.89 2.74
N LYS A 114 -9.19 5.01 1.97
CA LYS A 114 -10.31 4.21 2.48
C LYS A 114 -9.88 3.27 3.60
N ALA A 115 -8.70 2.64 3.48
CA ALA A 115 -8.17 1.76 4.53
C ALA A 115 -7.89 2.54 5.83
N ALA A 116 -7.34 3.75 5.73
CA ALA A 116 -7.14 4.64 6.88
C ALA A 116 -8.47 4.94 7.59
N GLY A 117 -9.51 5.29 6.83
CA GLY A 117 -10.85 5.52 7.37
C GLY A 117 -11.42 4.29 8.10
N ARG A 118 -11.30 3.10 7.50
CA ARG A 118 -11.76 1.84 8.12
C ARG A 118 -10.94 1.47 9.36
N LEU A 119 -9.65 1.76 9.38
CA LEU A 119 -8.81 1.56 10.57
C LEU A 119 -9.16 2.53 11.71
N ALA A 120 -9.48 3.78 11.40
CA ALA A 120 -9.95 4.73 12.42
C ALA A 120 -11.27 4.25 13.05
N THR A 121 -12.20 3.72 12.25
CA THR A 121 -13.40 3.06 12.75
C THR A 121 -13.05 1.84 13.60
N LEU A 122 -12.16 0.96 13.11
CA LEU A 122 -11.71 -0.21 13.87
C LEU A 122 -11.13 0.16 15.23
N ASN A 123 -10.24 1.16 15.30
CA ASN A 123 -9.63 1.58 16.56
C ASN A 123 -10.65 2.10 17.57
N THR A 124 -11.73 2.74 17.08
CA THR A 124 -12.86 3.17 17.92
C THR A 124 -13.66 1.96 18.41
N THR A 125 -13.97 1.00 17.52
CA THR A 125 -14.69 -0.24 17.87
C THR A 125 -13.88 -1.08 18.86
N LEU A 126 -12.56 -1.21 18.67
CA LEU A 126 -11.67 -1.91 19.60
C LEU A 126 -11.63 -1.24 20.97
N ALA A 127 -11.63 0.09 21.04
CA ALA A 127 -11.67 0.81 22.32
C ALA A 127 -12.96 0.50 23.09
N LYS A 128 -14.10 0.39 22.38
CA LYS A 128 -15.38 0.00 22.96
C LYS A 128 -15.42 -1.48 23.35
N ASP A 129 -14.95 -2.37 22.48
CA ASP A 129 -14.92 -3.82 22.70
C ASP A 129 -14.00 -4.18 23.87
N PHE A 130 -12.88 -3.47 24.04
CA PHE A 130 -11.87 -3.78 25.05
C PHE A 130 -12.08 -3.02 26.37
N ASP A 131 -13.11 -2.18 26.48
CA ASP A 131 -13.52 -1.61 27.76
C ASP A 131 -13.95 -2.73 28.71
N THR A 132 -13.50 -2.67 29.96
CA THR A 132 -13.77 -3.73 30.95
C THR A 132 -15.25 -3.88 31.26
N ASN A 133 -16.07 -2.86 31.02
CA ASN A 133 -17.50 -2.88 31.25
C ASN A 133 -18.28 -3.30 29.99
N SER A 134 -17.60 -3.52 28.86
CA SER A 134 -18.26 -3.94 27.63
C SER A 134 -18.75 -5.38 27.71
N SER A 135 -19.83 -5.66 26.99
CA SER A 135 -20.35 -7.03 26.86
C SER A 135 -19.35 -7.97 26.19
N TYR A 136 -18.55 -7.47 25.25
CA TYR A 136 -17.49 -8.24 24.60
C TYR A 136 -16.41 -8.66 25.59
N PHE A 137 -15.87 -7.73 26.37
CA PHE A 137 -14.84 -8.01 27.37
C PHE A 137 -15.34 -9.00 28.42
N GLN A 138 -16.54 -8.78 28.97
CA GLN A 138 -17.16 -9.69 29.94
C GLN A 138 -17.37 -11.09 29.34
N GLY A 139 -17.81 -11.17 28.08
CA GLY A 139 -17.93 -12.45 27.36
C GLY A 139 -16.60 -13.19 27.22
N GLN A 140 -15.48 -12.49 26.98
CA GLN A 140 -14.15 -13.09 26.93
C GLN A 140 -13.67 -13.58 28.30
N VAL A 141 -13.96 -12.82 29.36
CA VAL A 141 -13.71 -13.23 30.75
C VAL A 141 -14.46 -14.53 31.06
N ASP A 142 -15.76 -14.59 30.76
CA ASP A 142 -16.60 -15.75 31.06
C ASP A 142 -16.23 -16.97 30.23
N LYS A 143 -15.92 -16.78 28.94
CA LYS A 143 -15.41 -17.84 28.07
C LYS A 143 -14.10 -18.43 28.62
N THR A 144 -13.19 -17.57 29.07
CA THR A 144 -11.90 -18.01 29.63
C THR A 144 -12.10 -18.74 30.96
N ARG A 145 -12.95 -18.22 31.86
CA ARG A 145 -13.34 -18.89 33.11
C ARG A 145 -13.94 -20.28 32.85
N LYS A 146 -14.84 -20.40 31.87
CA LYS A 146 -15.47 -21.67 31.50
C LYS A 146 -14.43 -22.68 30.97
N ASN A 147 -13.53 -22.23 30.09
CA ASN A 147 -12.49 -23.09 29.52
C ASN A 147 -11.52 -23.60 30.60
N ILE A 148 -11.12 -22.75 31.55
CA ILE A 148 -10.23 -23.15 32.64
C ILE A 148 -10.97 -24.06 33.64
N GLY A 149 -12.23 -23.77 33.95
CA GLY A 149 -13.08 -24.58 34.83
C GLY A 149 -13.35 -25.99 34.32
N ALA A 150 -13.20 -26.24 33.02
CA ALA A 150 -13.27 -27.57 32.43
C ALA A 150 -12.00 -28.42 32.66
N ILE A 151 -10.87 -27.79 32.99
CA ILE A 151 -9.56 -28.43 33.19
C ILE A 151 -9.23 -28.53 34.68
N ILE A 152 -9.63 -27.53 35.48
CA ILE A 152 -9.29 -27.40 36.89
C ILE A 152 -10.54 -27.00 37.70
N PRO A 153 -10.81 -27.61 38.87
CA PRO A 153 -11.91 -27.19 39.74
C PRO A 153 -11.89 -25.70 40.09
N TYR A 154 -13.07 -25.07 40.12
CA TYR A 154 -13.23 -23.62 40.31
C TYR A 154 -12.57 -23.08 41.60
N SER A 155 -12.54 -23.86 42.68
CA SER A 155 -11.91 -23.51 43.96
C SER A 155 -10.37 -23.36 43.87
N ILE A 156 -9.73 -24.12 42.98
CA ILE A 156 -8.29 -24.02 42.70
C ILE A 156 -8.03 -22.83 41.76
N TYR A 157 -8.91 -22.63 40.77
CA TYR A 157 -8.84 -21.49 39.85
C TYR A 157 -8.93 -20.13 40.56
N ALA A 158 -9.92 -19.95 41.44
CA ALA A 158 -10.13 -18.70 42.16
C ALA A 158 -8.90 -18.30 43.02
N ARG A 159 -8.18 -19.29 43.56
CA ARG A 159 -6.94 -19.09 44.34
C ARG A 159 -5.72 -18.73 43.49
N ILE A 160 -5.59 -19.28 42.28
CA ILE A 160 -4.36 -19.14 41.46
C ILE A 160 -4.50 -18.03 40.41
N PHE A 161 -5.67 -17.91 39.78
CA PHE A 161 -5.89 -17.09 38.59
C PHE A 161 -6.96 -16.02 38.77
N GLY A 162 -7.76 -16.08 39.84
CA GLY A 162 -8.91 -15.18 40.07
C GLY A 162 -8.58 -13.69 40.00
N VAL A 163 -7.37 -13.29 40.41
CA VAL A 163 -6.91 -11.89 40.40
C VAL A 163 -6.14 -11.51 39.12
N LYS A 164 -5.57 -12.48 38.40
CA LYS A 164 -4.67 -12.24 37.25
C LYS A 164 -5.35 -12.28 35.89
N LEU A 165 -6.49 -12.97 35.76
CA LEU A 165 -7.16 -13.15 34.47
C LEU A 165 -7.50 -11.81 33.79
N ILE A 166 -8.14 -10.89 34.51
CA ILE A 166 -8.56 -9.60 33.94
C ILE A 166 -7.34 -8.79 33.47
N PRO A 167 -6.28 -8.60 34.30
CA PRO A 167 -5.04 -7.97 33.85
C PRO A 167 -4.40 -8.62 32.61
N GLU A 168 -4.37 -9.95 32.52
CA GLU A 168 -3.79 -10.67 31.38
C GLU A 168 -4.61 -10.47 30.10
N LEU A 169 -5.94 -10.51 30.17
CA LEU A 169 -6.81 -10.21 29.04
C LEU A 169 -6.66 -8.76 28.56
N GLN A 170 -6.58 -7.80 29.49
CA GLN A 170 -6.32 -6.40 29.17
C GLN A 170 -4.96 -6.21 28.49
N ALA A 171 -3.92 -6.90 28.96
CA ALA A 171 -2.59 -6.83 28.35
C ALA A 171 -2.61 -7.34 26.90
N LYS A 172 -3.28 -8.47 26.65
CA LYS A 172 -3.46 -9.01 25.29
C LYS A 172 -4.25 -8.07 24.39
N MET A 173 -5.36 -7.53 24.87
CA MET A 173 -6.18 -6.58 24.12
C MET A 173 -5.44 -5.27 23.81
N LYS A 174 -4.59 -4.81 24.73
CA LYS A 174 -3.70 -3.67 24.50
C LYS A 174 -2.66 -3.95 23.41
N GLU A 175 -2.13 -5.16 23.34
CA GLU A 175 -1.24 -5.58 22.24
C GLU A 175 -1.96 -5.54 20.88
N VAL A 176 -3.18 -6.10 20.82
CA VAL A 176 -4.01 -6.08 19.60
C VAL A 176 -4.31 -4.64 19.18
N LYS A 177 -4.75 -3.78 20.10
CA LYS A 177 -5.03 -2.37 19.81
C LYS A 177 -3.77 -1.63 19.33
N GLY A 178 -2.65 -1.81 20.03
CA GLY A 178 -1.38 -1.18 19.67
C GLY A 178 -0.85 -1.61 18.31
N PHE A 179 -1.15 -2.84 17.86
CA PHE A 179 -0.86 -3.27 16.50
C PHE A 179 -1.66 -2.46 15.47
N PHE A 180 -2.97 -2.30 15.65
CA PHE A 180 -3.82 -1.55 14.71
C PHE A 180 -3.56 -0.04 14.72
N GLU A 181 -3.17 0.54 15.86
CA GLU A 181 -2.72 1.93 15.95
C GLU A 181 -1.42 2.16 15.15
N LYS A 182 -0.43 1.26 15.27
CA LYS A 182 0.80 1.31 14.45
C LYS A 182 0.53 1.14 12.97
N LEU A 183 -0.39 0.24 12.64
CA LEU A 183 -0.82 0.01 11.27
C LEU A 183 -1.48 1.28 10.69
N GLN A 184 -2.37 1.92 11.44
CA GLN A 184 -3.00 3.16 11.00
C GLN A 184 -1.96 4.23 10.62
N GLY A 185 -0.99 4.49 11.51
CA GLY A 185 0.08 5.46 11.21
C GLY A 185 0.91 5.08 9.99
N THR A 186 1.14 3.78 9.77
CA THR A 186 1.85 3.30 8.58
C THR A 186 1.07 3.55 7.29
N ILE A 187 -0.25 3.30 7.30
CA ILE A 187 -1.11 3.52 6.13
C ILE A 187 -1.23 5.01 5.83
N GLU A 188 -1.43 5.84 6.85
CA GLU A 188 -1.52 7.30 6.70
C GLU A 188 -0.25 7.87 6.07
N GLN A 189 0.93 7.45 6.55
CA GLN A 189 2.20 7.89 5.95
C GLN A 189 2.35 7.38 4.51
N THR A 190 1.97 6.12 4.25
CA THR A 190 2.05 5.54 2.90
C THR A 190 1.15 6.28 1.92
N TYR A 191 -0.05 6.68 2.35
CA TYR A 191 -0.94 7.52 1.56
C TYR A 191 -0.29 8.86 1.19
N VAL A 192 0.33 9.54 2.16
CA VAL A 192 1.03 10.81 1.93
C VAL A 192 2.18 10.65 0.91
N ASP A 193 2.97 9.59 1.06
CA ASP A 193 4.09 9.30 0.16
C ASP A 193 3.61 9.05 -1.29
N ILE A 194 2.51 8.31 -1.45
CA ILE A 194 1.90 8.04 -2.76
C ILE A 194 1.30 9.31 -3.36
N ASP A 195 0.61 10.12 -2.57
CA ASP A 195 0.01 11.38 -3.05
C ASP A 195 1.08 12.35 -3.53
N SER A 196 2.21 12.44 -2.81
CA SER A 196 3.39 13.20 -3.24
C SER A 196 3.97 12.69 -4.56
N THR A 197 4.14 11.38 -4.67
CA THR A 197 4.68 10.73 -5.89
C THR A 197 3.78 10.96 -7.10
N LYS A 198 2.47 10.81 -6.92
CA LYS A 198 1.43 11.12 -7.91
C LYS A 198 1.51 12.58 -8.36
N GLY A 199 1.73 13.52 -7.44
CA GLY A 199 1.92 14.94 -7.76
C GLY A 199 3.13 15.17 -8.67
N LYS A 200 4.28 14.56 -8.34
CA LYS A 200 5.52 14.66 -9.14
C LYS A 200 5.37 14.03 -10.53
N LEU A 201 4.72 12.88 -10.62
CA LEU A 201 4.47 12.21 -11.91
C LEU A 201 3.58 13.05 -12.82
N LYS A 202 2.52 13.66 -12.28
CA LYS A 202 1.65 14.58 -13.02
C LYS A 202 2.40 15.80 -13.59
N LEU A 203 3.36 16.35 -12.85
CA LEU A 203 4.22 17.43 -13.35
C LEU A 203 5.15 16.93 -14.47
N THR A 204 5.75 15.75 -14.28
CA THR A 204 6.63 15.13 -15.27
C THR A 204 5.90 14.84 -16.58
N LEU A 205 4.66 14.32 -16.50
CA LEU A 205 3.80 14.08 -17.66
C LEU A 205 3.55 15.35 -18.48
N LYS A 206 3.29 16.49 -17.81
CA LYS A 206 3.16 17.78 -18.50
C LYS A 206 4.44 18.15 -19.24
N SER A 207 5.59 17.99 -18.59
CA SER A 207 6.89 18.27 -19.21
C SER A 207 7.18 17.36 -20.41
N ILE A 208 6.88 16.06 -20.32
CA ILE A 208 7.02 15.11 -21.44
C ILE A 208 6.13 15.52 -22.62
N GLY A 209 4.87 15.90 -22.36
CA GLY A 209 3.96 16.37 -23.41
C GLY A 209 4.48 17.61 -24.14
N VAL A 210 5.05 18.57 -23.40
CA VAL A 210 5.69 19.77 -23.99
C VAL A 210 6.94 19.39 -24.79
N LEU A 211 7.79 18.50 -24.26
CA LEU A 211 8.99 18.06 -24.95
C LEU A 211 8.66 17.34 -26.25
N LYS A 212 7.64 16.48 -26.26
CA LYS A 212 7.18 15.77 -27.46
C LYS A 212 6.85 16.75 -28.58
N VAL A 213 5.98 17.73 -28.32
CA VAL A 213 5.58 18.74 -29.31
C VAL A 213 6.80 19.49 -29.86
N ARG A 214 7.72 19.91 -28.98
CA ARG A 214 8.95 20.60 -29.40
C ARG A 214 9.84 19.70 -30.28
N THR A 215 9.96 18.42 -29.96
CA THR A 215 10.74 17.46 -30.74
C THR A 215 10.12 17.22 -32.11
N GLU A 216 8.78 17.16 -32.21
CA GLU A 216 8.05 17.05 -33.48
C GLU A 216 8.31 18.26 -34.39
N GLU A 217 8.36 19.46 -33.82
CA GLU A 217 8.59 20.73 -34.54
C GLU A 217 10.07 21.01 -34.86
N THR A 218 11.02 20.21 -34.35
CA THR A 218 12.44 20.45 -34.59
C THR A 218 12.86 19.94 -35.98
N GLU A 219 13.33 20.86 -36.83
CA GLU A 219 13.71 20.56 -38.21
C GLU A 219 15.16 20.06 -38.37
N GLN A 220 16.09 20.38 -37.46
CA GLN A 220 17.47 19.84 -37.41
C GLN A 220 18.03 19.79 -35.96
N LEU A 221 18.63 18.65 -35.57
CA LEU A 221 19.53 18.49 -34.42
C LEU A 221 20.95 18.73 -34.97
N ILE A 222 21.57 19.83 -34.56
CA ILE A 222 22.91 20.25 -35.01
C ILE A 222 23.97 19.33 -34.42
#